data_AF-A0A9P8I981-F1
#
_entry.id   AF-A0A9P8I981-F1
#
_cell.length_a   1.000
_cell.length_b   1.000
_cell.length_c   1.000
_cell.angle_alpha   90.00
_cell.angle_beta   90.00
_cell.angle_gamma   90.00
#
_symmetry.space_group_name_H-M   'P 1'
#
loop_
_entity.id
_entity.type
_entity.pdbx_description
1 polymer ?
#
loop_
_entity_poly.entity_id
_entity_poly.type
_entity_poly.pdbx_seq_one_letter_code
_entity_poly.pdbx_strand_id
1 'polypeptide(L)'
;MSSNVQIPLQPITIQTPPQLQLPPIPSSERNRARWRYVGYRGASEWMTSEDDFFIIRRFATLNTRVLLAKQAEISELERRLDIADEPSEKDYDNSTVLDDRNIERQILLKELWVALKEYNEFVKSYSELKARPPASKIELQNVKGWMEDNEGAICPEESSFVAERNLHDLMPVNPKPKAPLRRWLERQRKFPELWPFRQPTSPYLKNVGSEGSVYFSDKLLDRLVYGTTVLLAVAMLIAPLWWLNSVTNNTIRLGIITGFVHVFAAILGGVTIAKPFETMAATAGVLWLMRSTPRVDRYAAVLMVFMQNNSINNNSNNSSALLTQNLTDSIIAALAQSKLNLSSTGPTAPGASIAKNFTSLRV
;
A
#
# COMPACT_ATOMS: atom_id res chain seq x y z
N MET A 1 -38.46 47.22 -11.51
CA MET A 1 -38.95 46.47 -10.35
C MET A 1 -39.19 45.03 -10.80
N SER A 2 -38.19 44.16 -10.65
CA SER A 2 -38.33 42.74 -10.96
C SER A 2 -38.30 41.98 -9.65
N SER A 3 -39.45 41.44 -9.27
CA SER A 3 -39.70 40.73 -8.02
C SER A 3 -39.03 39.34 -8.06
N ASN A 4 -38.10 39.13 -7.13
CA ASN A 4 -37.45 37.86 -6.87
C ASN A 4 -38.44 36.95 -6.14
N VAL A 5 -38.92 35.89 -6.81
CA VAL A 5 -39.75 34.85 -6.16
C VAL A 5 -38.82 33.75 -5.68
N GLN A 6 -38.54 33.72 -4.37
CA GLN A 6 -37.88 32.57 -3.73
C GLN A 6 -38.92 31.47 -3.49
N ILE A 7 -38.77 30.33 -4.16
CA ILE A 7 -39.50 29.11 -3.84
C ILE A 7 -38.72 28.39 -2.72
N PRO A 8 -39.32 28.14 -1.54
CA PRO A 8 -38.65 27.40 -0.48
C PRO A 8 -38.57 25.91 -0.86
N LEU A 9 -37.34 25.39 -1.01
CA LEU A 9 -37.09 23.97 -1.13
C LEU A 9 -37.35 23.32 0.24
N GLN A 10 -38.42 22.51 0.36
CA GLN A 10 -38.59 21.67 1.53
C GLN A 10 -37.60 20.49 1.48
N PRO A 11 -36.99 20.11 2.62
CA PRO A 11 -36.09 18.96 2.65
C PRO A 11 -36.90 17.68 2.41
N ILE A 12 -36.52 16.94 1.37
CA ILE A 12 -37.04 15.60 1.10
C ILE A 12 -36.51 14.69 2.21
N THR A 13 -37.36 14.35 3.18
CA THR A 13 -37.06 13.28 4.14
C THR A 13 -37.02 11.96 3.37
N ILE A 14 -35.81 11.50 3.03
CA ILE A 14 -35.60 10.15 2.51
C ILE A 14 -35.89 9.21 3.68
N GLN A 15 -37.12 8.71 3.76
CA GLN A 15 -37.40 7.57 4.62
C GLN A 15 -36.58 6.39 4.08
N THR A 16 -35.61 5.94 4.86
CA THR A 16 -34.95 4.66 4.61
C THR A 16 -36.04 3.61 4.51
N PRO A 17 -36.23 2.91 3.37
CA PRO A 17 -37.25 1.88 3.28
C PRO A 17 -37.03 0.87 4.41
N PRO A 18 -38.11 0.37 5.04
CA PRO A 18 -37.98 -0.61 6.11
C PRO A 18 -37.11 -1.75 5.60
N GLN A 19 -36.03 -2.06 6.33
CA GLN A 19 -35.19 -3.18 5.97
C GLN A 19 -36.09 -4.41 5.87
N LEU A 20 -36.24 -4.92 4.65
CA LEU A 20 -37.02 -6.10 4.35
C LEU A 20 -36.29 -7.27 5.00
N GLN A 21 -36.54 -7.49 6.29
CA GLN A 21 -36.10 -8.67 7.02
C GLN A 21 -36.85 -9.83 6.40
N LEU A 22 -36.22 -10.44 5.39
CA LEU A 22 -36.65 -11.69 4.82
C LEU A 22 -36.80 -12.68 5.98
N PRO A 23 -37.92 -13.44 6.06
CA PRO A 23 -38.09 -14.45 7.10
C PRO A 23 -36.89 -15.40 7.10
N PRO A 24 -36.47 -15.94 8.26
CA PRO A 24 -35.31 -16.82 8.35
C PRO A 24 -35.56 -18.08 7.50
N ILE A 25 -34.93 -18.13 6.33
CA ILE A 25 -35.04 -19.25 5.38
C ILE A 25 -34.35 -20.48 6.01
N PRO A 26 -34.99 -21.66 6.01
CA PRO A 26 -34.37 -22.90 6.49
C PRO A 26 -33.08 -23.22 5.72
N SER A 27 -32.04 -23.66 6.44
CA SER A 27 -30.70 -23.89 5.89
C SER A 27 -30.68 -24.90 4.74
N SER A 28 -31.59 -25.87 4.73
CA SER A 28 -31.71 -26.88 3.68
C SER A 28 -32.20 -26.32 2.34
N GLU A 29 -33.12 -25.37 2.33
CA GLU A 29 -33.63 -24.72 1.12
C GLU A 29 -32.60 -23.74 0.53
N ARG A 30 -31.93 -23.01 1.41
CA ARG A 30 -30.83 -22.11 1.09
C ARG A 30 -29.66 -22.82 0.41
N ASN A 31 -29.30 -24.01 0.90
CA ASN A 31 -28.24 -24.84 0.30
C ASN A 31 -28.64 -25.41 -1.08
N ARG A 32 -29.94 -25.64 -1.33
CA ARG A 32 -30.44 -26.12 -2.63
C ARG A 32 -30.58 -25.02 -3.68
N ALA A 33 -30.77 -23.76 -3.27
CA ALA A 33 -30.98 -22.63 -4.16
C ALA A 33 -29.95 -21.51 -3.92
N ARG A 34 -28.66 -21.86 -3.86
CA ARG A 34 -27.58 -20.88 -3.62
C ARG A 34 -27.53 -19.78 -4.69
N TRP A 35 -27.82 -20.09 -5.96
CA TRP A 35 -27.97 -19.10 -7.03
C TRP A 35 -29.00 -18.00 -6.72
N ARG A 36 -30.07 -18.33 -5.97
CA ARG A 36 -31.16 -17.40 -5.65
C ARG A 36 -30.83 -16.48 -4.47
N TYR A 37 -30.17 -17.03 -3.45
CA TYR A 37 -29.94 -16.31 -2.19
C TYR A 37 -28.53 -15.73 -2.08
N VAL A 38 -27.50 -16.45 -2.53
CA VAL A 38 -26.12 -15.94 -2.62
C VAL A 38 -25.97 -15.28 -3.98
N GLY A 39 -25.99 -16.06 -5.05
CA GLY A 39 -25.92 -15.58 -6.42
C GLY A 39 -24.69 -14.70 -6.71
N TYR A 40 -24.78 -13.94 -7.81
CA TYR A 40 -23.79 -12.93 -8.18
C TYR A 40 -23.60 -11.84 -7.13
N ARG A 41 -24.71 -11.44 -6.48
CA ARG A 41 -24.67 -10.41 -5.45
C ARG A 41 -23.78 -10.85 -4.28
N GLY A 42 -24.03 -12.03 -3.74
CA GLY A 42 -23.24 -12.59 -2.65
C GLY A 42 -21.78 -12.80 -3.04
N ALA A 43 -21.51 -13.24 -4.27
CA ALA A 43 -20.15 -13.33 -4.80
C ALA A 43 -19.44 -11.97 -4.83
N SER A 44 -20.09 -10.94 -5.38
CA SER A 44 -19.50 -9.59 -5.48
C SER A 44 -19.29 -8.95 -4.12
N GLU A 45 -20.24 -9.07 -3.21
CA GLU A 45 -20.10 -8.58 -1.83
C GLU A 45 -18.98 -9.32 -1.08
N TRP A 46 -18.84 -10.64 -1.33
CA TRP A 46 -17.74 -11.41 -0.77
C TRP A 46 -16.38 -10.94 -1.33
N MET A 47 -16.25 -10.84 -2.65
CA MET A 47 -15.01 -10.41 -3.31
C MET A 47 -14.59 -8.99 -2.90
N THR A 48 -15.55 -8.09 -2.69
CA THR A 48 -15.29 -6.70 -2.27
C THR A 48 -15.11 -6.54 -0.77
N SER A 49 -15.42 -7.56 0.03
CA SER A 49 -15.29 -7.43 1.48
C SER A 49 -13.86 -7.18 1.90
N GLU A 50 -12.89 -7.79 1.21
CA GLU A 50 -11.47 -7.70 1.53
C GLU A 50 -10.58 -7.80 0.30
N ASP A 51 -9.43 -7.12 0.36
CA ASP A 51 -8.51 -7.03 -0.78
C ASP A 51 -7.92 -8.38 -1.18
N ASP A 52 -7.76 -9.31 -0.24
CA ASP A 52 -7.26 -10.67 -0.46
C ASP A 52 -8.26 -11.55 -1.23
N PHE A 53 -9.55 -11.19 -1.25
CA PHE A 53 -10.60 -11.93 -1.94
C PHE A 53 -10.89 -11.38 -3.33
N PHE A 54 -10.52 -10.12 -3.58
CA PHE A 54 -10.77 -9.50 -4.87
C PHE A 54 -9.74 -9.93 -5.92
N ILE A 55 -9.91 -11.14 -6.43
CA ILE A 55 -9.06 -11.73 -7.48
C ILE A 55 -9.79 -11.73 -8.82
N ILE A 56 -9.13 -11.23 -9.85
CA ILE A 56 -9.65 -11.21 -11.22
C ILE A 56 -8.60 -11.75 -12.20
N ARG A 57 -9.05 -12.08 -13.42
CA ARG A 57 -8.14 -12.45 -14.50
C ARG A 57 -7.49 -11.21 -15.11
N ARG A 58 -6.18 -11.30 -15.38
CA ARG A 58 -5.42 -10.25 -16.10
C ARG A 58 -5.48 -10.41 -17.62
N PHE A 59 -5.96 -11.57 -18.11
CA PHE A 59 -6.07 -11.90 -19.53
C PHE A 59 -4.78 -11.65 -20.31
N ALA A 60 -3.63 -12.06 -19.75
CA ALA A 60 -2.31 -11.65 -20.26
C ALA A 60 -2.11 -12.01 -21.74
N THR A 61 -2.49 -13.23 -22.11
CA THR A 61 -2.35 -13.72 -23.49
C THR A 61 -3.27 -12.97 -24.45
N LEU A 62 -4.51 -12.67 -24.04
CA LEU A 62 -5.45 -11.94 -24.91
C LEU A 62 -5.03 -10.49 -25.09
N ASN A 63 -4.67 -9.79 -24.00
CA ASN A 63 -4.18 -8.41 -24.07
C ASN A 63 -2.92 -8.32 -24.94
N THR A 64 -2.01 -9.29 -24.84
CA THR A 64 -0.82 -9.35 -25.70
C THR A 64 -1.19 -9.56 -27.17
N ARG A 65 -2.16 -10.43 -27.47
CA ARG A 65 -2.64 -10.64 -28.86
C ARG A 65 -3.24 -9.36 -29.45
N VAL A 66 -4.03 -8.62 -28.68
CA VAL A 66 -4.60 -7.33 -29.12
C VAL A 66 -3.48 -6.31 -29.37
N LEU A 67 -2.48 -6.24 -28.50
CA LEU A 67 -1.31 -5.37 -28.71
C LEU A 67 -0.56 -5.71 -30.00
N LEU A 68 -0.28 -6.99 -30.25
CA LEU A 68 0.39 -7.44 -31.48
C LEU A 68 -0.44 -7.12 -32.73
N ALA A 69 -1.77 -7.26 -32.65
CA ALA A 69 -2.66 -6.89 -33.75
C ALA A 69 -2.60 -5.37 -34.05
N LYS A 70 -2.58 -4.54 -33.00
CA LYS A 70 -2.41 -3.08 -33.15
C LYS A 70 -1.04 -2.69 -33.69
N GLN A 71 0.03 -3.40 -33.31
CA GLN A 71 1.36 -3.19 -33.91
C GLN A 71 1.35 -3.48 -35.41
N ALA A 72 0.73 -4.59 -35.83
CA ALA A 72 0.63 -4.93 -37.25
C ALA A 72 -0.16 -3.87 -38.04
N GLU A 73 -1.26 -3.34 -37.47
CA GLU A 73 -2.03 -2.23 -38.06
C GLU A 73 -1.15 -0.97 -38.24
N ILE A 74 -0.42 -0.57 -37.20
CA ILE A 74 0.48 0.58 -37.24
C ILE A 74 1.60 0.38 -38.26
N SER A 75 2.23 -0.80 -38.30
CA SER A 75 3.30 -1.10 -39.26
C SER A 75 2.81 -1.06 -40.71
N GLU A 76 1.56 -1.44 -40.98
CA GLU A 76 0.99 -1.30 -42.32
C GLU A 76 0.71 0.17 -42.68
N LEU A 77 0.22 0.97 -41.73
CA LEU A 77 0.04 2.41 -41.93
C LEU A 77 1.39 3.13 -42.16
N GLU A 78 2.42 2.76 -41.40
CA GLU A 78 3.79 3.24 -41.54
C GLU A 78 4.33 2.90 -42.94
N ARG A 79 4.22 1.64 -43.37
CA ARG A 79 4.65 1.22 -44.72
C ARG A 79 3.92 1.98 -45.84
N ARG A 80 2.62 2.23 -45.68
CA ARG A 80 1.84 3.02 -46.67
C ARG A 80 2.25 4.48 -46.67
N LEU A 81 2.57 5.04 -45.51
CA LEU A 81 3.08 6.41 -45.38
C LEU A 81 4.45 6.55 -46.02
N ASP A 82 5.36 5.59 -45.79
CA ASP A 82 6.69 5.56 -46.42
C ASP A 82 6.59 5.60 -47.94
N ILE A 83 5.66 4.82 -48.53
CA ILE A 83 5.39 4.84 -49.98
C ILE A 83 4.82 6.18 -50.43
N ALA A 84 3.95 6.81 -49.64
CA ALA A 84 3.39 8.12 -49.97
C ALA A 84 4.42 9.26 -49.84
N ASP A 85 5.48 9.06 -49.05
CA ASP A 85 6.60 9.98 -48.88
C ASP A 85 7.73 9.74 -49.91
N GLU A 86 7.71 8.63 -50.65
CA GLU A 86 8.64 8.42 -51.76
C GLU A 86 8.51 9.55 -52.79
N PRO A 87 9.63 10.06 -53.33
CA PRO A 87 9.61 11.16 -54.28
C PRO A 87 8.83 10.76 -55.54
N SER A 88 7.66 11.37 -55.72
CA SER A 88 6.80 11.11 -56.86
C SER A 88 7.20 11.94 -58.09
N GLU A 89 6.79 11.55 -59.29
CA GLU A 89 6.91 12.39 -60.50
C GLU A 89 6.13 13.70 -60.40
N LYS A 90 5.16 13.80 -59.48
CA LYS A 90 4.40 15.02 -59.22
C LYS A 90 5.19 15.92 -58.26
N ASP A 91 5.18 17.21 -58.55
CA ASP A 91 5.82 18.27 -57.76
C ASP A 91 5.06 18.53 -56.45
N TYR A 92 5.12 17.57 -55.53
CA TYR A 92 4.61 17.72 -54.17
C TYR A 92 5.69 18.34 -53.29
N ASP A 93 5.35 19.44 -52.62
CA ASP A 93 6.21 20.05 -51.63
C ASP A 93 6.20 19.21 -50.34
N ASN A 94 7.28 18.48 -50.11
CA ASN A 94 7.50 17.69 -48.90
C ASN A 94 8.12 18.50 -47.75
N SER A 95 8.38 19.79 -47.95
CA SER A 95 8.99 20.65 -46.92
C SER A 95 7.99 21.20 -45.91
N THR A 96 6.69 21.16 -46.21
CA THR A 96 5.62 21.72 -45.38
C THR A 96 4.48 20.76 -45.15
N VAL A 97 4.09 20.60 -43.88
CA VAL A 97 2.88 19.86 -43.47
C VAL A 97 1.64 20.76 -43.58
N LEU A 98 1.82 22.08 -43.57
CA LEU A 98 0.72 23.06 -43.55
C LEU A 98 0.09 23.28 -44.93
N ASP A 99 0.86 23.14 -46.01
CA ASP A 99 0.38 23.21 -47.41
C ASP A 99 0.63 21.88 -48.14
N ASP A 100 0.48 20.77 -47.42
CA ASP A 100 0.65 19.46 -48.01
C ASP A 100 -0.45 19.18 -49.05
N ARG A 101 -0.08 19.02 -50.32
CA ARG A 101 -1.04 18.73 -51.40
C ARG A 101 -1.29 17.23 -51.57
N ASN A 102 -0.57 16.37 -50.86
CA ASN A 102 -0.76 14.93 -50.88
C ASN A 102 -1.89 14.54 -49.90
N ILE A 103 -3.11 14.43 -50.43
CA ILE A 103 -4.31 14.05 -49.66
C ILE A 103 -4.15 12.67 -49.01
N GLU A 104 -3.48 11.73 -49.68
CA GLU A 104 -3.25 10.38 -49.17
C GLU A 104 -2.37 10.40 -47.93
N ARG A 105 -1.26 11.15 -47.97
CA ARG A 105 -0.40 11.37 -46.79
C ARG A 105 -1.16 11.97 -45.62
N GLN A 106 -1.99 12.99 -45.86
CA GLN A 106 -2.80 13.59 -44.80
C GLN A 106 -3.79 12.61 -44.16
N ILE A 107 -4.40 11.73 -44.96
CA ILE A 107 -5.32 10.69 -44.45
C ILE A 107 -4.54 9.67 -43.62
N LEU A 108 -3.42 9.18 -44.13
CA LEU A 108 -2.55 8.22 -43.43
C LEU A 108 -2.07 8.77 -42.09
N LEU A 109 -1.64 10.03 -42.03
CA LEU A 109 -1.21 10.68 -40.79
C LEU A 109 -2.35 10.78 -39.76
N LYS A 110 -3.59 11.03 -40.19
CA LYS A 110 -4.77 11.04 -39.31
C LYS A 110 -5.09 9.65 -38.78
N GLU A 111 -5.09 8.63 -39.64
CA GLU A 111 -5.29 7.23 -39.25
C GLU A 111 -4.21 6.78 -38.26
N LEU A 112 -2.94 7.09 -38.56
CA LEU A 112 -1.80 6.78 -37.71
C LEU A 112 -1.89 7.47 -36.35
N TRP A 113 -2.34 8.73 -36.29
CA TRP A 113 -2.55 9.43 -35.02
C TRP A 113 -3.57 8.71 -34.12
N VAL A 114 -4.69 8.27 -34.68
CA VAL A 114 -5.71 7.51 -33.92
C VAL A 114 -5.13 6.17 -33.46
N ALA A 115 -4.52 5.40 -34.37
CA ALA A 115 -3.97 4.09 -34.07
C ALA A 115 -2.86 4.15 -33.00
N LEU A 116 -1.94 5.11 -33.10
CA LEU A 116 -0.88 5.34 -32.12
C LEU A 116 -1.43 5.75 -30.76
N LYS A 117 -2.46 6.60 -30.72
CA LYS A 117 -3.11 6.99 -29.47
C LYS A 117 -3.71 5.78 -28.76
N GLU A 118 -4.53 5.00 -29.46
CA GLU A 118 -5.15 3.78 -28.92
C GLU A 118 -4.10 2.77 -28.43
N TYR A 119 -3.06 2.54 -29.24
CA TYR A 119 -1.96 1.65 -28.88
C TYR A 119 -1.22 2.12 -27.62
N ASN A 120 -0.83 3.39 -27.55
CA ASN A 120 -0.09 3.93 -26.42
C ASN A 120 -0.91 3.94 -25.13
N GLU A 121 -2.19 4.29 -25.20
CA GLU A 121 -3.11 4.21 -24.07
C GLU A 121 -3.25 2.76 -23.59
N PHE A 122 -3.43 1.81 -24.51
CA PHE A 122 -3.56 0.40 -24.16
C PHE A 122 -2.27 -0.20 -23.59
N VAL A 123 -1.10 0.14 -24.14
CA VAL A 123 0.21 -0.24 -23.60
C VAL A 123 0.37 0.27 -22.17
N LYS A 124 0.03 1.55 -21.92
CA LYS A 124 0.11 2.15 -20.58
C LYS A 124 -0.77 1.38 -19.61
N SER A 125 -2.06 1.24 -19.90
CA SER A 125 -3.00 0.54 -19.03
C SER A 125 -2.60 -0.92 -18.79
N TYR A 126 -2.17 -1.64 -19.84
CA TYR A 126 -1.76 -3.03 -19.69
C TYR A 126 -0.43 -3.18 -18.95
N SER A 127 0.49 -2.22 -19.07
CA SER A 127 1.74 -2.22 -18.31
C SER A 127 1.48 -2.11 -16.80
N GLU A 128 0.52 -1.26 -16.40
CA GLU A 128 0.08 -1.11 -15.01
C GLU A 128 -0.57 -2.40 -14.47
N LEU A 129 -1.35 -3.10 -15.31
CA LEU A 129 -1.92 -4.41 -14.95
C LEU A 129 -0.82 -5.49 -14.84
N LYS A 130 0.14 -5.51 -15.77
CA LYS A 130 1.21 -6.51 -15.81
C LYS A 130 2.21 -6.34 -14.66
N ALA A 131 2.44 -5.11 -14.21
CA ALA A 131 3.29 -4.80 -13.06
C ALA A 131 2.78 -5.39 -11.74
N ARG A 132 1.50 -5.79 -11.67
CA ARG A 132 0.90 -6.38 -10.47
C ARG A 132 1.40 -7.82 -10.25
N PRO A 133 1.69 -8.19 -9.00
CA PRO A 133 2.11 -9.55 -8.68
C PRO A 133 0.99 -10.57 -9.01
N PRO A 134 1.34 -11.83 -9.28
CA PRO A 134 0.36 -12.90 -9.38
C PRO A 134 -0.31 -13.14 -8.01
N ALA A 135 -1.54 -13.67 -8.03
CA ALA A 135 -2.24 -14.05 -6.81
C ALA A 135 -1.45 -15.09 -5.99
N SER A 136 -1.42 -14.90 -4.67
CA SER A 136 -0.73 -15.83 -3.78
C SER A 136 -1.50 -17.15 -3.66
N LYS A 137 -0.80 -18.24 -3.30
CA LYS A 137 -1.44 -19.55 -3.13
C LYS A 137 -2.58 -19.53 -2.10
N ILE A 138 -2.47 -18.68 -1.08
CA ILE A 138 -3.46 -18.54 -0.01
C ILE A 138 -4.70 -17.83 -0.55
N GLU A 139 -4.53 -16.71 -1.26
CA GLU A 139 -5.62 -16.00 -1.93
C GLU A 139 -6.38 -16.91 -2.90
N LEU A 140 -5.66 -17.68 -3.70
CA LEU A 140 -6.26 -18.65 -4.61
C LEU A 140 -7.04 -19.75 -3.88
N GLN A 141 -6.54 -20.21 -2.72
CA GLN A 141 -7.26 -21.18 -1.88
C GLN A 141 -8.53 -20.58 -1.26
N ASN A 142 -8.52 -19.31 -0.88
CA ASN A 142 -9.69 -18.64 -0.33
C ASN A 142 -10.80 -18.52 -1.39
N VAL A 143 -10.46 -18.11 -2.61
CA VAL A 143 -11.44 -18.03 -3.72
C VAL A 143 -11.95 -19.41 -4.11
N LYS A 144 -11.07 -20.42 -4.20
CA LYS A 144 -11.50 -21.79 -4.48
C LYS A 144 -12.42 -22.33 -3.38
N GLY A 145 -12.02 -22.18 -2.12
CA GLY A 145 -12.82 -22.60 -0.97
C GLY A 145 -14.19 -21.92 -0.97
N TRP A 146 -14.26 -20.62 -1.25
CA TRP A 146 -15.54 -19.93 -1.36
C TRP A 146 -16.42 -20.47 -2.50
N MET A 147 -15.84 -20.76 -3.66
CA MET A 147 -16.55 -21.33 -4.83
C MET A 147 -17.05 -22.75 -4.54
N GLU A 148 -16.27 -23.57 -3.84
CA GLU A 148 -16.63 -24.92 -3.40
C GLU A 148 -17.73 -24.87 -2.33
N ASP A 149 -17.59 -24.00 -1.32
CA ASP A 149 -18.58 -23.79 -0.27
C ASP A 149 -19.92 -23.26 -0.82
N ASN A 150 -19.88 -22.55 -1.94
CA ASN A 150 -21.02 -21.95 -2.60
C ASN A 150 -21.30 -22.54 -3.99
N GLU A 151 -21.15 -23.87 -4.11
CA GLU A 151 -21.45 -24.58 -5.36
C GLU A 151 -22.86 -24.23 -5.88
N GLY A 152 -22.95 -23.87 -7.16
CA GLY A 152 -24.20 -23.47 -7.79
C GLY A 152 -24.68 -22.06 -7.42
N ALA A 153 -23.88 -21.22 -6.75
CA ALA A 153 -24.17 -19.80 -6.59
C ALA A 153 -23.89 -18.99 -7.87
N ILE A 154 -22.86 -19.37 -8.63
CA ILE A 154 -22.48 -18.76 -9.90
C ILE A 154 -22.62 -19.81 -11.01
N CYS A 155 -22.94 -19.37 -12.22
CA CYS A 155 -23.00 -20.22 -13.39
C CYS A 155 -21.64 -20.93 -13.62
N PRO A 156 -21.60 -22.25 -13.92
CA PRO A 156 -20.34 -22.98 -14.10
C PRO A 156 -19.40 -22.37 -15.14
N GLU A 157 -19.94 -21.88 -16.26
CA GLU A 157 -19.19 -21.23 -17.33
C GLU A 157 -18.47 -19.98 -16.84
N GLU A 158 -19.15 -19.20 -15.99
CA GLU A 158 -18.63 -17.95 -15.46
C GLU A 158 -17.62 -18.23 -14.34
N SER A 159 -17.85 -19.24 -13.48
CA SER A 159 -16.91 -19.67 -12.43
C SER A 159 -15.61 -20.30 -12.96
N SER A 160 -15.59 -20.69 -14.24
CA SER A 160 -14.44 -21.36 -14.88
C SER A 160 -13.17 -20.51 -14.94
N PHE A 161 -13.25 -19.22 -14.61
CA PHE A 161 -12.09 -18.34 -14.47
C PHE A 161 -11.13 -18.79 -13.36
N VAL A 162 -11.61 -19.50 -12.33
CA VAL A 162 -10.82 -20.04 -11.20
C VAL A 162 -10.25 -21.44 -11.50
N ALA A 163 -10.55 -22.00 -12.67
CA ALA A 163 -10.05 -23.32 -13.08
C ALA A 163 -8.53 -23.40 -13.06
N GLU A 164 -7.98 -24.60 -12.83
CA GLU A 164 -6.54 -24.82 -12.66
C GLU A 164 -5.69 -24.28 -13.83
N ARG A 165 -6.21 -24.41 -15.05
CA ARG A 165 -5.59 -23.87 -16.27
C ARG A 165 -5.36 -22.35 -16.23
N ASN A 166 -6.16 -21.60 -15.47
CA ASN A 166 -6.16 -20.14 -15.47
C ASN A 166 -5.46 -19.54 -14.23
N LEU A 167 -4.97 -20.35 -13.28
CA LEU A 167 -4.45 -19.84 -12.00
C LEU A 167 -3.26 -18.88 -12.16
N HIS A 168 -2.46 -19.07 -13.20
CA HIS A 168 -1.32 -18.20 -13.52
C HIS A 168 -1.74 -16.82 -14.06
N ASP A 169 -2.98 -16.68 -14.52
CA ASP A 169 -3.57 -15.47 -15.10
C ASP A 169 -4.41 -14.69 -14.06
N LEU A 170 -4.44 -15.14 -12.81
CA LEU A 170 -5.17 -14.49 -11.72
C LEU A 170 -4.30 -13.47 -10.99
N MET A 171 -4.88 -12.33 -10.67
CA MET A 171 -4.23 -11.26 -9.94
C MET A 171 -5.16 -10.63 -8.89
N PRO A 172 -4.63 -10.23 -7.73
CA PRO A 172 -5.37 -9.40 -6.79
C PRO A 172 -5.53 -7.99 -7.37
N VAL A 173 -6.71 -7.39 -7.18
CA VAL A 173 -6.96 -6.02 -7.62
C VAL A 173 -6.11 -5.03 -6.82
N ASN A 174 -5.92 -5.27 -5.53
CA ASN A 174 -5.14 -4.44 -4.63
C ASN A 174 -4.08 -5.26 -3.87
N PRO A 175 -2.87 -5.44 -4.44
CA PRO A 175 -1.83 -6.24 -3.81
C PRO A 175 -1.27 -5.55 -2.57
N LYS A 176 -1.60 -6.05 -1.38
CA LYS A 176 -1.00 -5.58 -0.12
C LYS A 176 0.35 -6.26 0.14
N PRO A 177 1.44 -5.50 0.36
CA PRO A 177 2.71 -6.09 0.76
C PRO A 177 2.61 -6.66 2.18
N LYS A 178 2.51 -7.99 2.28
CA LYS A 178 2.47 -8.68 3.58
C LYS A 178 3.87 -8.94 4.13
N ALA A 179 4.09 -8.62 5.41
CA ALA A 179 5.33 -8.91 6.12
C ALA A 179 5.65 -10.41 6.13
N PRO A 180 6.93 -10.83 6.12
CA PRO A 180 7.26 -12.26 6.07
C PRO A 180 6.73 -13.02 7.29
N LEU A 181 6.77 -12.42 8.49
CA LEU A 181 6.16 -12.98 9.69
C LEU A 181 4.65 -13.18 9.53
N ARG A 182 3.96 -12.22 8.91
CA ARG A 182 2.54 -12.31 8.61
C ARG A 182 2.26 -13.45 7.62
N ARG A 183 3.05 -13.59 6.55
CA ARG A 183 2.94 -14.71 5.60
C ARG A 183 3.21 -16.06 6.26
N TRP A 184 4.15 -16.11 7.20
CA TRP A 184 4.43 -17.33 7.98
C TRP A 184 3.24 -17.69 8.88
N LEU A 185 2.63 -16.69 9.53
CA LEU A 185 1.48 -16.88 10.40
C LEU A 185 0.24 -17.34 9.62
N GLU A 186 -0.04 -16.71 8.47
CA GLU A 186 -1.13 -17.10 7.56
C GLU A 186 -0.95 -18.53 7.01
N ARG A 187 0.29 -19.01 6.89
CA ARG A 187 0.59 -20.40 6.48
C ARG A 187 0.24 -21.42 7.57
N GLN A 188 0.20 -21.02 8.83
CA GLN A 188 -0.10 -21.94 9.93
C GLN A 188 -1.59 -22.27 9.94
N ARG A 189 -1.91 -23.47 9.44
CA ARG A 189 -3.27 -23.98 9.20
C ARG A 189 -4.20 -24.00 10.42
N LYS A 190 -3.66 -23.88 11.64
CA LYS A 190 -4.41 -23.87 12.92
C LYS A 190 -4.71 -22.48 13.47
N PHE A 191 -4.08 -21.44 12.93
CA PHE A 191 -4.37 -20.07 13.31
C PHE A 191 -5.81 -19.59 12.96
N PRO A 192 -6.46 -20.07 11.86
CA PRO A 192 -7.85 -19.70 11.50
C PRO A 192 -8.95 -20.15 12.46
N GLU A 193 -8.68 -21.12 13.33
CA GLU A 193 -9.69 -21.67 14.24
C GLU A 193 -9.82 -20.89 15.55
N LEU A 194 -8.94 -19.93 15.81
CA LEU A 194 -8.98 -19.16 17.06
C LEU A 194 -10.09 -18.08 16.99
N TRP A 195 -11.06 -18.23 17.90
CA TRP A 195 -12.28 -17.43 18.07
C TRP A 195 -12.16 -15.89 17.93
N PRO A 196 -11.13 -15.18 18.43
CA PRO A 196 -11.13 -13.72 18.40
C PRO A 196 -10.83 -13.10 17.02
N PHE A 197 -10.44 -13.90 16.02
CA PHE A 197 -10.06 -13.38 14.70
C PHE A 197 -11.16 -13.47 13.65
N ARG A 198 -12.30 -14.08 13.97
CA ARG A 198 -13.46 -14.18 13.07
C ARG A 198 -14.20 -12.85 13.04
N GLN A 199 -14.16 -12.15 11.91
CA GLN A 199 -15.11 -11.06 11.66
C GLN A 199 -16.25 -11.55 10.77
N PRO A 200 -17.50 -11.13 11.05
CA PRO A 200 -18.60 -11.49 10.18
C PRO A 200 -18.40 -10.84 8.82
N THR A 201 -18.54 -11.65 7.78
CA THR A 201 -18.69 -11.22 6.39
C THR A 201 -19.85 -10.22 6.27
N SER A 202 -19.95 -9.51 5.13
CA SER A 202 -21.02 -8.56 4.77
C SER A 202 -22.35 -8.83 5.49
N PRO A 203 -23.04 -7.81 6.03
CA PRO A 203 -24.34 -7.96 6.71
C PRO A 203 -25.33 -8.81 5.91
N TYR A 204 -25.31 -8.72 4.59
CA TYR A 204 -26.12 -9.54 3.69
C TYR A 204 -25.68 -11.00 3.69
N LEU A 205 -24.39 -11.31 3.56
CA LEU A 205 -23.88 -12.70 3.62
C LEU A 205 -24.12 -13.36 4.98
N LYS A 206 -24.09 -12.56 6.05
CA LYS A 206 -24.50 -12.98 7.39
C LYS A 206 -25.99 -13.37 7.43
N ASN A 207 -26.88 -12.55 6.85
CA ASN A 207 -28.31 -12.85 6.77
C ASN A 207 -28.59 -14.03 5.82
N VAL A 208 -27.77 -14.17 4.79
CA VAL A 208 -27.81 -15.23 3.79
C VAL A 208 -27.08 -16.49 4.28
N GLY A 209 -26.60 -16.56 5.53
CA GLY A 209 -26.11 -17.81 6.14
C GLY A 209 -24.98 -18.47 5.35
N SER A 210 -24.32 -17.67 4.51
CA SER A 210 -23.11 -18.05 3.79
C SER A 210 -21.98 -17.95 4.78
N GLU A 211 -21.78 -19.01 5.58
CA GLU A 211 -20.61 -19.17 6.46
C GLU A 211 -19.31 -19.45 5.67
N GLY A 212 -19.38 -19.39 4.33
CA GLY A 212 -18.27 -19.68 3.43
C GLY A 212 -17.18 -18.60 3.52
N SER A 213 -16.01 -19.03 3.98
CA SER A 213 -14.78 -18.29 4.26
C SER A 213 -14.80 -17.37 5.49
N VAL A 214 -14.13 -17.85 6.54
CA VAL A 214 -13.75 -17.06 7.71
C VAL A 214 -12.62 -16.12 7.28
N TYR A 215 -12.88 -14.82 7.25
CA TYR A 215 -11.85 -13.82 7.01
C TYR A 215 -11.15 -13.41 8.31
N PHE A 216 -9.85 -13.19 8.22
CA PHE A 216 -9.03 -12.66 9.30
C PHE A 216 -8.92 -11.16 9.19
N SER A 217 -9.38 -10.42 10.21
CA SER A 217 -9.20 -8.97 10.21
C SER A 217 -7.72 -8.57 10.08
N ASP A 218 -7.37 -7.93 8.96
CA ASP A 218 -6.06 -7.32 8.73
C ASP A 218 -5.59 -6.52 9.95
N LYS A 219 -6.49 -5.72 10.54
CA LYS A 219 -6.19 -4.85 11.69
C LYS A 219 -5.78 -5.61 12.95
N LEU A 220 -6.39 -6.78 13.19
CA LEU A 220 -6.07 -7.61 14.35
C LEU A 220 -4.76 -8.37 14.13
N LEU A 221 -4.58 -8.89 12.92
CA LEU A 221 -3.37 -9.59 12.53
C LEU A 221 -2.15 -8.66 12.57
N ASP A 222 -2.28 -7.46 12.03
CA ASP A 222 -1.23 -6.44 12.05
C ASP A 222 -0.91 -6.01 13.49
N ARG A 223 -1.92 -5.88 14.35
CA ARG A 223 -1.71 -5.56 15.78
C ARG A 223 -1.00 -6.69 16.52
N LEU A 224 -1.31 -7.95 16.21
CA LEU A 224 -0.64 -9.10 16.78
C LEU A 224 0.81 -9.19 16.30
N VAL A 225 1.05 -9.03 14.99
CA VAL A 225 2.38 -9.00 14.40
C VAL A 225 3.21 -7.87 15.02
N TYR A 226 2.64 -6.68 15.17
CA TYR A 226 3.28 -5.57 15.85
C TYR A 226 3.58 -5.88 17.32
N GLY A 227 2.58 -6.37 18.07
CA GLY A 227 2.73 -6.70 19.49
C GLY A 227 3.78 -7.79 19.74
N THR A 228 3.79 -8.84 18.92
CA THR A 228 4.80 -9.91 18.98
C THR A 228 6.18 -9.38 18.64
N THR A 229 6.32 -8.53 17.63
CA THR A 229 7.60 -7.90 17.27
C THR A 229 8.15 -7.04 18.42
N VAL A 230 7.31 -6.21 19.04
CA VAL A 230 7.70 -5.37 20.19
C VAL A 230 8.09 -6.24 21.38
N LEU A 231 7.30 -7.27 21.71
CA LEU A 231 7.59 -8.18 22.82
C LEU A 231 8.92 -8.91 22.60
N LEU A 232 9.19 -9.36 21.38
CA LEU A 232 10.41 -10.07 21.02
C LEU A 232 11.63 -9.14 21.07
N ALA A 233 11.48 -7.87 20.67
CA ALA A 233 12.52 -6.85 20.82
C ALA A 233 12.85 -6.55 22.28
N VAL A 234 11.83 -6.41 23.14
CA VAL A 234 12.03 -6.20 24.59
C VAL A 234 12.67 -7.42 25.25
N ALA A 235 12.21 -8.62 24.91
CA ALA A 235 12.80 -9.86 25.42
C ALA A 235 14.27 -10.00 25.00
N MET A 236 14.61 -9.66 23.75
CA MET A 236 15.98 -9.63 23.23
C MET A 236 16.88 -8.61 23.94
N LEU A 237 16.31 -7.54 24.52
CA LEU A 237 17.09 -6.52 25.24
C LEU A 237 17.29 -6.89 26.72
N ILE A 238 16.28 -7.51 27.33
CA ILE A 238 16.30 -7.86 28.76
C ILE A 238 16.99 -9.20 29.00
N ALA A 239 16.73 -10.23 28.18
CA ALA A 239 17.27 -11.57 28.39
C ALA A 239 18.81 -11.64 28.48
N PRO A 240 19.59 -10.92 27.63
CA PRO A 240 21.05 -10.91 27.76
C PRO A 240 21.50 -10.33 29.09
N LEU A 241 20.82 -9.30 29.61
CA LEU A 241 21.20 -8.63 30.87
C LEU A 241 21.06 -9.59 32.07
N TRP A 242 19.96 -10.34 32.11
CA TRP A 242 19.74 -11.35 33.16
C TRP A 242 20.74 -12.50 33.04
N TRP A 243 20.99 -12.97 31.81
CA TRP A 243 21.95 -14.05 31.58
C TRP A 243 23.38 -13.63 31.94
N LEU A 244 23.79 -12.41 31.57
CA LEU A 244 25.12 -11.88 31.84
C LEU A 244 25.37 -11.72 33.34
N ASN A 245 24.34 -11.42 34.13
CA ASN A 245 24.42 -11.32 35.58
C ASN A 245 24.78 -12.66 36.24
N SER A 246 24.33 -13.78 35.68
CA SER A 246 24.58 -15.12 36.24
C SER A 246 25.97 -15.68 35.88
N VAL A 247 26.71 -15.04 34.97
CA VAL A 247 28.00 -15.55 34.48
C VAL A 247 29.13 -14.66 34.96
N THR A 248 30.15 -15.24 35.60
CA THR A 248 31.36 -14.52 36.07
C THR A 248 32.48 -14.45 35.05
N ASN A 249 32.58 -15.43 34.13
CA ASN A 249 33.65 -15.51 33.13
C ASN A 249 33.49 -14.49 31.99
N ASN A 250 34.48 -13.62 31.80
CA ASN A 250 34.46 -12.58 30.78
C ASN A 250 34.39 -13.12 29.34
N THR A 251 35.02 -14.27 29.05
CA THR A 251 34.97 -14.90 27.71
C THR A 251 33.56 -15.37 27.35
N ILE A 252 32.85 -15.96 28.32
CA ILE A 252 31.47 -16.42 28.14
C ILE A 252 30.52 -15.23 27.99
N ARG A 253 30.74 -14.15 28.76
CA ARG A 253 30.00 -12.89 28.62
C ARG A 253 30.06 -12.31 27.20
N LEU A 254 31.26 -12.27 26.62
CA LEU A 254 31.45 -11.80 25.24
C LEU A 254 30.74 -12.71 24.22
N GLY A 255 30.81 -14.03 24.42
CA GLY A 255 30.09 -15.00 23.60
C GLY A 255 28.57 -14.82 23.64
N ILE A 256 28.00 -14.55 24.81
CA ILE A 256 26.55 -14.30 24.97
C ILE A 256 26.13 -13.05 24.19
N ILE A 257 26.83 -11.92 24.36
CA ILE A 257 26.50 -10.67 23.68
C ILE A 257 26.56 -10.85 22.16
N THR A 258 27.64 -11.44 21.66
CA THR A 258 27.82 -11.65 20.21
C THR A 258 26.76 -12.60 19.63
N GLY A 259 26.37 -13.65 20.37
CA GLY A 259 25.29 -14.55 19.97
C GLY A 259 23.93 -13.84 19.88
N PHE A 260 23.56 -13.06 20.89
CA PHE A 260 22.29 -12.31 20.88
C PHE A 260 22.25 -11.25 19.76
N VAL A 261 23.37 -10.59 19.44
CA VAL A 261 23.45 -9.66 18.29
C VAL A 261 23.18 -10.37 16.96
N HIS A 262 23.71 -11.58 16.75
CA HIS A 262 23.45 -12.36 15.54
C HIS A 262 22.00 -12.80 15.44
N VAL A 263 21.41 -13.25 16.55
CA VAL A 263 19.99 -13.64 16.60
C VAL A 263 19.10 -12.43 16.33
N PHE A 264 19.39 -11.27 16.91
CA PHE A 264 18.70 -10.02 16.65
C PHE A 264 18.77 -9.62 15.17
N ALA A 265 19.95 -9.70 14.56
CA ALA A 265 20.13 -9.43 13.15
C ALA A 265 19.31 -10.39 12.26
N ALA A 266 19.28 -11.68 12.61
CA ALA A 266 18.49 -12.68 11.90
C ALA A 266 16.98 -12.42 12.01
N ILE A 267 16.49 -12.02 13.20
CA ILE A 267 15.09 -11.68 13.42
C ILE A 267 14.70 -10.42 12.65
N LEU A 268 15.51 -9.35 12.68
CA LEU A 268 15.25 -8.15 11.90
C LEU A 268 15.14 -8.49 10.40
N GLY A 269 16.08 -9.27 9.88
CA GLY A 269 16.03 -9.73 8.49
C GLY A 269 14.79 -10.58 8.15
N GLY A 270 14.23 -11.29 9.12
CA GLY A 270 13.05 -12.14 8.95
C GLY A 270 11.70 -11.43 9.18
N VAL A 271 11.64 -10.42 10.05
CA VAL A 271 10.38 -9.79 10.48
C VAL A 271 10.10 -8.50 9.72
N THR A 272 11.12 -7.71 9.38
CA THR A 272 10.93 -6.42 8.70
C THR A 272 10.91 -6.57 7.18
N ILE A 273 9.97 -5.89 6.51
CA ILE A 273 9.91 -5.81 5.04
C ILE A 273 11.05 -4.93 4.50
N ALA A 274 11.47 -3.94 5.27
CA ALA A 274 12.58 -3.06 4.91
C ALA A 274 13.89 -3.87 4.82
N LYS A 275 14.61 -3.74 3.71
CA LYS A 275 15.93 -4.36 3.59
C LYS A 275 16.82 -3.77 4.70
N PRO A 276 17.37 -4.59 5.61
CA PRO A 276 18.19 -4.08 6.72
C PRO A 276 19.35 -3.20 6.25
N PHE A 277 19.84 -3.46 5.04
CA PHE A 277 20.88 -2.68 4.39
C PHE A 277 20.43 -1.24 4.02
N GLU A 278 19.18 -1.01 3.59
CA GLU A 278 18.71 0.34 3.22
C GLU A 278 18.53 1.23 4.45
N THR A 279 18.03 0.66 5.56
CA THR A 279 17.90 1.37 6.82
C THR A 279 19.25 1.60 7.49
N MET A 280 20.19 0.64 7.41
CA MET A 280 21.56 0.82 7.91
C MET A 280 22.36 1.81 7.07
N ALA A 281 22.22 1.81 5.74
CA ALA A 281 22.86 2.80 4.86
C ALA A 281 22.32 4.21 5.10
N ALA A 282 21.00 4.36 5.28
CA ALA A 282 20.39 5.63 5.67
C ALA A 282 20.89 6.09 7.04
N THR A 283 20.97 5.19 8.03
CA THR A 283 21.46 5.49 9.39
C THR A 283 22.95 5.86 9.37
N ALA A 284 23.77 5.17 8.58
CA ALA A 284 25.19 5.47 8.43
C ALA A 284 25.42 6.78 7.68
N GLY A 285 24.62 7.10 6.67
CA GLY A 285 24.64 8.38 5.97
C GLY A 285 24.26 9.53 6.88
N VAL A 286 23.21 9.38 7.69
CA VAL A 286 22.81 10.38 8.70
C VAL A 286 23.86 10.50 9.80
N LEU A 287 24.43 9.40 10.30
CA LEU A 287 25.50 9.42 11.31
C LEU A 287 26.79 10.07 10.76
N TRP A 288 27.12 9.83 9.50
CA TRP A 288 28.23 10.46 8.79
C TRP A 288 28.00 11.96 8.61
N LEU A 289 26.79 12.36 8.21
CA LEU A 289 26.39 13.77 8.09
C LEU A 289 26.43 14.47 9.46
N MET A 290 25.97 13.78 10.51
CA MET A 290 25.91 14.29 11.88
C MET A 290 27.28 14.34 12.56
N ARG A 291 28.25 13.52 12.13
CA ARG A 291 29.66 13.62 12.56
C ARG A 291 30.31 14.94 12.12
N SER A 292 29.77 15.59 11.10
CA SER A 292 30.21 16.91 10.62
C SER A 292 29.65 18.09 11.43
N THR A 293 28.77 17.86 12.41
CA THR A 293 28.19 18.92 13.26
C THR A 293 28.35 18.61 14.75
N PRO A 294 29.23 19.31 15.48
CA PRO A 294 29.43 19.05 16.91
C PRO A 294 28.32 19.71 17.73
N ARG A 295 27.54 18.87 18.45
CA ARG A 295 26.45 19.24 19.38
C ARG A 295 25.18 19.61 18.59
N VAL A 296 24.13 18.81 18.52
CA VAL A 296 23.31 18.20 19.59
C VAL A 296 22.58 16.97 18.99
N ASP A 297 22.00 16.11 19.84
CA ASP A 297 20.92 15.15 19.50
C ASP A 297 21.31 13.73 19.03
N ARG A 298 22.11 13.02 19.84
CA ARG A 298 22.29 11.55 19.71
C ARG A 298 20.98 10.75 19.83
N TYR A 299 19.95 11.33 20.43
CA TYR A 299 18.62 10.71 20.57
C TYR A 299 17.73 10.88 19.33
N ALA A 300 18.03 11.85 18.45
CA ALA A 300 17.27 12.05 17.21
C ALA A 300 17.51 10.94 16.18
N ALA A 301 18.70 10.33 16.17
CA ALA A 301 19.03 9.23 15.24
C ALA A 301 18.14 8.00 15.47
N VAL A 302 17.91 7.61 16.73
CA VAL A 302 17.05 6.45 17.05
C VAL A 302 15.58 6.75 16.74
N LEU A 303 15.14 7.99 16.97
CA LEU A 303 13.77 8.42 16.68
C LEU A 303 13.53 8.51 15.16
N MET A 304 14.51 9.00 14.39
CA MET A 304 14.43 9.04 12.92
C MET A 304 14.42 7.64 12.30
N VAL A 305 15.17 6.67 12.85
CA VAL A 305 15.12 5.27 12.40
C VAL A 305 13.70 4.70 12.56
N PHE A 306 13.03 5.01 13.68
CA PHE A 306 11.64 4.61 13.89
C PHE A 306 10.65 5.36 12.96
N MET A 307 10.89 6.64 12.68
CA MET A 307 10.01 7.42 11.78
C MET A 307 10.16 7.04 10.30
N GLN A 308 11.38 6.75 9.85
CA GLN A 308 11.65 6.40 8.44
C GLN A 308 11.12 5.01 8.09
N ASN A 309 11.17 4.07 9.04
CA ASN A 309 10.55 2.75 8.88
C ASN A 309 9.01 2.82 8.78
N ASN A 310 8.37 3.82 9.42
CA ASN A 310 6.94 4.07 9.31
C ASN A 310 6.55 4.82 8.01
N SER A 311 7.42 5.71 7.51
CA SER A 311 7.21 6.45 6.27
C SER A 311 7.25 5.54 5.03
N ILE A 312 8.16 4.56 5.00
CA ILE A 312 8.28 3.59 3.89
C ILE A 312 7.00 2.72 3.77
N ASN A 313 6.33 2.41 4.89
CA ASN A 313 5.09 1.64 4.89
C ASN A 313 3.85 2.44 4.44
N ASN A 314 3.89 3.78 4.50
CA ASN A 314 2.74 4.66 4.21
C ASN A 314 2.79 5.34 2.84
N ASN A 315 3.74 4.98 1.98
CA ASN A 315 4.02 5.67 0.72
C ASN A 315 2.97 5.44 -0.40
N SER A 316 1.73 5.07 -0.05
CA SER A 316 0.61 5.01 -1.00
C SER A 316 -0.17 6.33 -1.10
N ASN A 317 0.02 7.29 -0.19
CA ASN A 317 -0.81 8.50 -0.12
C ASN A 317 0.02 9.79 -0.19
N ASN A 318 0.06 10.42 -1.36
CA ASN A 318 0.81 11.65 -1.68
C ASN A 318 0.55 12.83 -0.73
N SER A 319 -0.55 12.85 0.03
CA SER A 319 -0.87 13.90 0.99
C SER A 319 -0.08 13.83 2.31
N SER A 320 0.44 12.66 2.67
CA SER A 320 1.15 12.45 3.94
C SER A 320 2.62 12.90 3.88
N ALA A 321 3.24 12.86 2.70
CA ALA A 321 4.60 13.34 2.46
C ALA A 321 4.73 14.86 2.66
N LEU A 322 3.72 15.64 2.21
CA LEU A 322 3.68 17.10 2.37
C LEU A 322 3.51 17.52 3.83
N LEU A 323 2.72 16.79 4.62
CA LEU A 323 2.55 17.07 6.05
C LEU A 323 3.84 16.77 6.84
N THR A 324 4.56 15.70 6.48
CA THR A 324 5.85 15.40 7.10
C THR A 324 6.93 16.42 6.75
N GLN A 325 6.94 16.94 5.51
CA GLN A 325 7.87 17.98 5.08
C GLN A 325 7.61 19.30 5.83
N ASN A 326 6.34 19.69 5.95
CA ASN A 326 5.95 20.90 6.68
C ASN A 326 6.23 20.81 8.19
N LEU A 327 6.12 19.61 8.78
CA LEU A 327 6.45 19.35 10.18
C LEU A 327 7.96 19.39 10.41
N THR A 328 8.77 18.81 9.51
CA THR A 328 10.23 18.90 9.60
C THR A 328 10.70 20.35 9.48
N ASP A 329 10.12 21.12 8.56
CA ASP A 329 10.48 22.53 8.36
C ASP A 329 10.05 23.40 9.55
N SER A 330 8.88 23.14 10.14
CA SER A 330 8.42 23.84 11.35
C SER A 330 9.30 23.53 12.57
N ILE A 331 9.75 22.28 12.74
CA ILE A 331 10.63 21.89 13.85
C ILE A 331 12.02 22.50 13.66
N ILE A 332 12.54 22.52 12.44
CA ILE A 332 13.82 23.17 12.11
C ILE A 332 13.73 24.68 12.38
N ALA A 333 12.63 25.33 11.99
CA ALA A 333 12.39 26.75 12.27
C ALA A 333 12.27 27.05 13.78
N ALA A 334 11.56 26.20 14.53
CA ALA A 334 11.43 26.34 15.99
C ALA A 334 12.76 26.14 16.73
N LEU A 335 13.60 25.21 16.26
CA LEU A 335 14.94 24.98 16.80
C LEU A 335 15.93 26.10 16.42
N ALA A 336 15.77 26.71 15.24
CA ALA A 336 16.55 27.89 14.87
C ALA A 336 16.20 29.10 15.75
N GLN A 337 14.91 29.30 16.07
CA GLN A 337 14.47 30.37 16.97
C GLN A 337 14.94 30.16 18.41
N SER A 338 14.96 28.93 18.91
CA SER A 338 15.48 28.64 20.26
C SER A 338 16.99 28.88 20.36
N LYS A 339 17.75 28.62 19.29
CA LYS A 339 19.18 28.94 19.19
C LYS A 339 19.46 30.44 19.21
N LEU A 340 18.61 31.24 18.57
CA LEU A 340 18.73 32.71 18.61
C LEU A 340 18.46 33.26 20.01
N ASN A 341 17.42 32.75 20.70
CA ASN A 341 17.09 33.16 22.07
C ASN A 341 18.15 32.74 23.12
N LEU A 342 18.91 31.65 22.91
CA LEU A 342 20.03 31.30 23.78
C LEU A 342 21.29 32.15 23.53
N SER A 343 21.44 32.75 22.35
CA SER A 343 22.61 33.57 22.02
C SER A 343 22.59 34.98 22.66
N SER A 344 21.43 35.44 23.16
CA SER A 344 21.30 36.76 23.79
C SER A 344 21.59 36.79 25.30
N THR A 345 22.01 35.67 25.90
CA THR A 345 22.38 35.62 27.33
C THR A 345 23.84 35.17 27.48
N GLY A 346 24.76 36.13 27.37
CA GLY A 346 26.18 35.94 27.68
C GLY A 346 26.45 35.80 29.19
N PRO A 347 27.57 35.19 29.62
CA PRO A 347 27.77 34.76 31.00
C PRO A 347 28.45 35.84 31.85
N THR A 348 27.86 36.21 32.99
CA THR A 348 28.60 36.81 34.10
C THR A 348 28.95 35.73 35.12
N ALA A 349 30.24 35.42 35.23
CA ALA A 349 30.79 34.46 36.17
C ALA A 349 30.81 35.01 37.63
N PRO A 350 30.81 34.14 38.65
CA PRO A 350 30.65 34.52 40.06
C PRO A 350 31.99 34.65 40.81
N GLY A 351 32.08 35.54 41.81
CA GLY A 351 33.09 35.44 42.88
C GLY A 351 33.61 36.73 43.55
N ALA A 352 32.95 37.13 44.64
CA ALA A 352 33.49 37.69 45.90
C ALA A 352 34.33 38.99 45.94
N SER A 353 33.76 40.06 46.53
CA SER A 353 34.32 40.67 47.77
C SER A 353 33.48 41.81 48.35
N ILE A 354 33.17 41.64 49.65
CA ILE A 354 33.30 42.64 50.73
C ILE A 354 32.27 43.79 50.80
N ALA A 355 31.39 43.62 51.79
CA ALA A 355 30.93 44.58 52.80
C ALA A 355 30.89 46.08 52.46
N LYS A 356 29.71 46.68 52.62
CA LYS A 356 29.50 47.85 53.48
C LYS A 356 28.02 48.22 53.63
N ASN A 357 27.68 48.45 54.91
CA ASN A 357 26.74 49.46 55.42
C ASN A 357 25.24 49.14 55.42
N PHE A 358 24.84 48.67 56.60
CA PHE A 358 23.59 48.99 57.26
C PHE A 358 23.38 50.52 57.38
N THR A 359 22.14 50.93 57.09
CA THR A 359 21.38 52.05 57.67
C THR A 359 21.76 53.52 57.44
N SER A 360 20.68 54.26 57.16
CA SER A 360 20.39 55.64 57.56
C SER A 360 20.91 56.76 56.66
N LEU A 361 20.04 57.28 55.78
CA LEU A 361 19.56 58.67 55.87
C LEU A 361 18.39 58.95 54.92
N ARG A 362 17.33 59.56 55.49
CA ARG A 362 16.24 60.32 54.85
C ARG A 362 16.85 61.35 53.87
N VAL A 363 16.18 61.75 52.78
CA VAL A 363 14.88 62.45 52.69
C VAL A 363 14.22 62.12 51.35
#